data_AF-A0A972S0T6-F1
#
_entry.id   AF-A0A972S0T6-F1
#
_cell.length_a   1.000
_cell.length_b   1.000
_cell.length_c   1.000
_cell.angle_alpha   90.00
_cell.angle_beta   90.00
_cell.angle_gamma   90.00
#
_symmetry.space_group_name_H-M   'P 1'
#
loop_
_entity.id
_entity.type
_entity.pdbx_description
1 polymer ?
#
loop_
_entity_poly.entity_id
_entity_poly.type
_entity_poly.pdbx_seq_one_letter_code
_entity_poly.pdbx_strand_id
1 'polypeptide(L)'
;MPALIVLVFLWVYCLYSGVQASEEAKKAAEEAHGTAAQVVEGAGKAASDVANKAQEVGGAVLNKVHEAGKAVVDKAQETGGAVVDKAQEAGGAVVNKAQEAGGAVVDKAHEAASKFATGASKAVGTIAGCNVLLNDSLGLKGKLGKIIAKTPVCTPTCTTGCIDPNAPRGYLGIPGAPKPNPIAGLLWAIWVGWIFSTVGAFGGIMAGVGHITIFGLANYAKSFKKTNPALNKFLTDTIRVSNMFLVGLSALVSTVNYWRMKRIVWPLAISLAVGAVGGAVGIAELTAGKISLKAYIGYFGLAVFAVAGFMWYGTTERARAKRKAAREAAQRFQEAAKKGGEGEGVKVVKFGLTECIFTFYGVEFRFNPLVAALGGLIIATIAVFLGIGGGFLLVPFMTDIVKLPMFIVAGTSAFVVLVKMIVGITTYMVLKGVQVWWPLIGTELIGIFIGSMVGPRTQKYIPDIWLKRLFVLLAIYVGLRYTSKGFLGRSIVPPY
;
A
#
# COMPACT_ATOMS: atom_id res chain seq x y z
N MET A 1 -60.60 28.60 5.53
CA MET A 1 -60.36 28.49 4.07
C MET A 1 -58.89 28.54 3.61
N PRO A 2 -57.89 29.13 4.30
CA PRO A 2 -56.52 29.19 3.74
C PRO A 2 -55.68 27.91 3.94
N ALA A 3 -55.94 27.09 4.96
CA ALA A 3 -55.16 25.88 5.23
C ALA A 3 -55.43 24.72 4.24
N LEU A 4 -56.66 24.62 3.73
CA LEU A 4 -57.03 23.57 2.77
C LEU A 4 -56.39 23.80 1.39
N ILE A 5 -56.27 25.07 0.98
CA ILE A 5 -55.67 25.44 -0.32
C ILE A 5 -54.16 25.13 -0.33
N VAL A 6 -53.46 25.39 0.77
CA VAL A 6 -52.02 25.11 0.91
C VAL A 6 -51.74 23.60 0.93
N LEU A 7 -52.58 22.80 1.57
CA LEU A 7 -52.46 21.34 1.58
C LEU A 7 -52.75 20.72 0.20
N VAL A 8 -53.71 21.25 -0.54
CA VAL A 8 -53.98 20.84 -1.92
C VAL A 8 -52.81 21.22 -2.84
N PHE A 9 -52.21 22.41 -2.67
CA PHE A 9 -51.01 22.79 -3.44
C PHE A 9 -49.78 21.94 -3.10
N LEU A 10 -49.54 21.61 -1.83
CA LEU A 10 -48.45 20.70 -1.43
C LEU A 10 -48.67 19.28 -1.93
N TRP A 11 -49.92 18.80 -1.92
CA TRP A 11 -50.27 17.48 -2.42
C TRP A 11 -50.16 17.40 -3.95
N VAL A 12 -50.63 18.42 -4.67
CA VAL A 12 -50.47 18.56 -6.13
C VAL A 12 -49.00 18.73 -6.50
N TYR A 13 -48.20 19.48 -5.73
CA TYR A 13 -46.76 19.63 -5.95
C TYR A 13 -46.00 18.33 -5.68
N CYS A 14 -46.34 17.58 -4.63
CA CYS A 14 -45.78 16.25 -4.36
C CYS A 14 -46.19 15.22 -5.42
N LEU A 15 -47.43 15.27 -5.92
CA LEU A 15 -47.89 14.45 -7.05
C LEU A 15 -47.16 14.82 -8.34
N TYR A 16 -47.00 16.11 -8.64
CA TYR A 16 -46.30 16.61 -9.83
C TYR A 16 -44.81 16.27 -9.79
N SER A 17 -44.17 16.43 -8.63
CA SER A 17 -42.77 16.07 -8.37
C SER A 17 -42.55 14.55 -8.38
N GLY A 18 -43.53 13.78 -7.90
CA GLY A 18 -43.52 12.32 -7.95
C GLY A 18 -43.69 11.76 -9.37
N VAL A 19 -44.52 12.41 -10.19
CA VAL A 19 -44.68 12.10 -11.62
C VAL A 19 -43.41 12.44 -12.40
N GLN A 20 -42.81 13.63 -12.18
CA GLN A 20 -41.52 14.01 -12.77
C GLN A 20 -40.38 13.06 -12.37
N ALA A 21 -40.28 12.68 -11.09
CA ALA A 21 -39.28 11.72 -10.62
C ALA A 21 -39.49 10.32 -11.21
N SER A 22 -40.74 9.91 -11.51
CA SER A 22 -41.05 8.63 -12.15
C SER A 22 -40.78 8.63 -13.66
N GLU A 23 -40.96 9.78 -14.34
CA GLU A 23 -40.65 9.97 -15.76
C GLU A 23 -39.16 10.15 -16.01
N GLU A 24 -38.43 10.84 -15.12
CA GLU A 24 -36.97 10.89 -15.12
C GLU A 24 -36.36 9.53 -14.77
N ALA A 25 -36.96 8.77 -13.85
CA ALA A 25 -36.53 7.39 -13.57
C ALA A 25 -36.84 6.43 -14.72
N LYS A 26 -37.97 6.59 -15.43
CA LYS A 26 -38.29 5.84 -16.66
C LYS A 26 -37.36 6.22 -17.82
N LYS A 27 -37.11 7.52 -18.04
CA LYS A 27 -36.12 7.99 -19.01
C LYS A 27 -34.73 7.45 -18.67
N ALA A 28 -34.29 7.54 -17.42
CA ALA A 28 -33.01 7.00 -16.98
C ALA A 28 -32.95 5.47 -17.09
N ALA A 29 -34.08 4.76 -16.91
CA ALA A 29 -34.16 3.31 -17.11
C ALA A 29 -34.15 2.92 -18.60
N GLU A 30 -34.80 3.68 -19.48
CA GLU A 30 -34.74 3.51 -20.94
C GLU A 30 -33.37 3.89 -21.50
N GLU A 31 -32.74 4.95 -21.00
CA GLU A 31 -31.36 5.35 -21.33
C GLU A 31 -30.36 4.31 -20.79
N ALA A 32 -30.59 3.76 -19.60
CA ALA A 32 -29.80 2.66 -19.05
C ALA A 32 -29.98 1.36 -19.84
N HIS A 33 -31.19 1.06 -20.34
CA HIS A 33 -31.46 -0.08 -21.22
C HIS A 33 -30.80 0.10 -22.60
N GLY A 34 -30.87 1.29 -23.20
CA GLY A 34 -30.20 1.62 -24.46
C GLY A 34 -28.68 1.61 -24.33
N THR A 35 -28.16 2.10 -23.21
CA THR A 35 -26.73 2.06 -22.88
C THR A 35 -26.25 0.64 -22.59
N ALA A 36 -27.05 -0.18 -21.89
CA ALA A 36 -26.77 -1.60 -21.69
C ALA A 36 -26.74 -2.36 -23.02
N ALA A 37 -27.64 -2.06 -23.96
CA ALA A 37 -27.63 -2.63 -25.31
C ALA A 37 -26.37 -2.24 -26.10
N GLN A 38 -25.95 -0.96 -26.08
CA GLN A 38 -24.70 -0.51 -26.71
C GLN A 38 -23.44 -1.11 -26.07
N VAL A 39 -23.46 -1.34 -24.76
CA VAL A 39 -22.36 -1.98 -24.02
C VAL A 39 -22.27 -3.47 -24.35
N VAL A 40 -23.41 -4.17 -24.45
CA VAL A 40 -23.49 -5.58 -24.88
C VAL A 40 -23.05 -5.73 -26.34
N GLU A 41 -23.46 -4.82 -27.23
CA GLU A 41 -23.05 -4.81 -28.64
C GLU A 41 -21.55 -4.52 -28.80
N GLY A 42 -21.02 -3.52 -28.08
CA GLY A 42 -19.59 -3.20 -28.09
C GLY A 42 -18.70 -4.31 -27.52
N ALA A 43 -19.15 -4.96 -26.44
CA ALA A 43 -18.47 -6.12 -25.87
C ALA A 43 -18.56 -7.35 -26.80
N GLY A 44 -19.71 -7.57 -27.43
CA GLY A 44 -19.91 -8.64 -28.42
C GLY A 44 -19.05 -8.47 -29.66
N LYS A 45 -18.89 -7.24 -30.16
CA LYS A 45 -18.05 -6.93 -31.32
C LYS A 45 -16.57 -7.15 -31.02
N ALA A 46 -16.08 -6.67 -29.86
CA ALA A 46 -14.70 -6.90 -29.42
C ALA A 46 -14.42 -8.38 -29.13
N ALA A 47 -15.37 -9.12 -28.54
CA ALA A 47 -15.26 -10.56 -28.32
C ALA A 47 -15.22 -11.33 -29.66
N SER A 48 -16.00 -10.89 -30.65
CA SER A 48 -16.00 -11.47 -32.00
C SER A 48 -14.68 -11.23 -32.73
N ASP A 49 -14.11 -10.03 -32.65
CA ASP A 49 -12.81 -9.71 -33.27
C ASP A 49 -11.66 -10.56 -32.69
N VAL A 50 -11.69 -10.85 -31.38
CA VAL A 50 -10.72 -11.72 -30.71
C VAL A 50 -10.99 -13.20 -31.02
N ALA A 51 -12.25 -13.63 -31.03
CA ALA A 51 -12.63 -15.01 -31.36
C ALA A 51 -12.26 -15.38 -32.80
N ASN A 52 -12.54 -14.50 -33.77
CA ASN A 52 -12.21 -14.69 -35.18
C ASN A 52 -10.70 -14.88 -35.43
N LYS A 53 -9.83 -14.33 -34.56
CA LYS A 53 -8.37 -14.48 -34.69
C LYS A 53 -7.77 -15.53 -33.77
N ALA A 54 -8.40 -15.82 -32.62
CA ALA A 54 -8.04 -16.95 -31.77
C ALA A 54 -8.41 -18.30 -32.41
N GLN A 55 -9.34 -18.31 -33.38
CA GLN A 55 -9.61 -19.45 -34.26
C GLN A 55 -8.40 -19.85 -35.14
N GLU A 56 -7.44 -18.94 -35.34
CA GLU A 56 -6.17 -19.21 -36.02
C GLU A 56 -5.10 -19.81 -35.07
N VAL A 57 -5.32 -19.73 -33.73
CA VAL A 57 -4.33 -20.09 -32.70
C VAL A 57 -5.00 -20.75 -31.48
N GLY A 58 -5.57 -21.96 -31.65
CA GLY A 58 -5.83 -22.94 -30.58
C GLY A 58 -7.04 -22.72 -29.63
N GLY A 59 -7.81 -23.79 -29.39
CA GLY A 59 -9.11 -23.77 -28.69
C GLY A 59 -9.12 -23.46 -27.17
N ALA A 60 -7.99 -23.56 -26.46
CA ALA A 60 -7.96 -23.33 -25.01
C ALA A 60 -8.09 -21.85 -24.60
N VAL A 61 -7.59 -20.93 -25.44
CA VAL A 61 -7.74 -19.47 -25.24
C VAL A 61 -9.18 -19.04 -25.54
N LEU A 62 -9.80 -19.66 -26.53
CA LEU A 62 -11.17 -19.38 -26.98
C LEU A 62 -12.20 -19.55 -25.86
N ASN A 63 -12.13 -20.67 -25.13
CA ASN A 63 -13.10 -20.99 -24.07
C ASN A 63 -13.01 -19.99 -22.89
N LYS A 64 -11.81 -19.56 -22.52
CA LYS A 64 -11.63 -18.57 -21.45
C LYS A 64 -12.05 -17.16 -21.85
N VAL A 65 -11.82 -16.77 -23.11
CA VAL A 65 -12.30 -15.49 -23.66
C VAL A 65 -13.83 -15.47 -23.70
N HIS A 66 -14.46 -16.59 -24.06
CA HIS A 66 -15.92 -16.72 -24.10
C HIS A 66 -16.53 -16.67 -22.69
N GLU A 67 -15.97 -17.41 -21.73
CA GLU A 67 -16.38 -17.35 -20.32
C GLU A 67 -16.23 -15.95 -19.71
N ALA A 68 -15.13 -15.27 -20.02
CA ALA A 68 -14.87 -13.90 -19.58
C ALA A 68 -15.89 -12.90 -20.17
N GLY A 69 -16.19 -13.02 -21.47
CA GLY A 69 -17.19 -12.17 -22.14
C GLY A 69 -18.58 -12.35 -21.53
N LYS A 70 -18.99 -13.61 -21.31
CA LYS A 70 -20.28 -13.93 -20.71
C LYS A 70 -20.43 -13.40 -19.28
N ALA A 71 -19.40 -13.57 -18.44
CA ALA A 71 -19.41 -13.06 -17.07
C ALA A 71 -19.47 -11.52 -16.97
N VAL A 72 -18.92 -10.81 -17.95
CA VAL A 72 -19.00 -9.34 -18.02
C VAL A 72 -20.38 -8.88 -18.50
N VAL A 73 -20.98 -9.58 -19.46
CA VAL A 73 -22.34 -9.32 -19.97
C VAL A 73 -23.40 -9.55 -18.87
N ASP A 74 -23.35 -10.70 -18.20
CA ASP A 74 -24.33 -11.07 -17.17
C ASP A 74 -24.29 -10.10 -15.96
N LYS A 75 -23.12 -9.53 -15.65
CA LYS A 75 -22.94 -8.61 -14.51
C LYS A 75 -23.11 -7.13 -14.87
N ALA A 76 -22.95 -6.77 -16.14
CA ALA A 76 -23.25 -5.42 -16.65
C ALA A 76 -24.72 -5.03 -16.44
N GLN A 77 -25.61 -6.02 -16.32
CA GLN A 77 -27.01 -5.85 -15.97
C GLN A 77 -27.26 -5.58 -14.47
N GLU A 78 -26.28 -5.79 -13.57
CA GLU A 78 -26.53 -5.84 -12.12
C GLU A 78 -25.87 -4.73 -11.28
N THR A 79 -24.83 -4.01 -11.74
CA THR A 79 -24.30 -2.74 -11.15
C THR A 79 -22.93 -2.35 -11.74
N GLY A 80 -22.73 -1.06 -12.09
CA GLY A 80 -21.59 -0.59 -12.89
C GLY A 80 -20.18 -0.69 -12.29
N GLY A 81 -20.00 -0.74 -10.97
CA GLY A 81 -18.67 -0.77 -10.34
C GLY A 81 -17.95 -2.13 -10.44
N ALA A 82 -18.72 -3.23 -10.40
CA ALA A 82 -18.17 -4.59 -10.42
C ALA A 82 -17.69 -5.01 -11.82
N VAL A 83 -18.22 -4.36 -12.86
CA VAL A 83 -17.96 -4.65 -14.28
C VAL A 83 -16.49 -4.42 -14.64
N VAL A 84 -15.91 -3.30 -14.18
CA VAL A 84 -14.52 -2.93 -14.53
C VAL A 84 -13.51 -3.79 -13.80
N ASP A 85 -13.74 -4.07 -12.51
CA ASP A 85 -12.86 -4.92 -11.71
C ASP A 85 -12.81 -6.34 -12.31
N LYS A 86 -13.95 -6.91 -12.72
CA LYS A 86 -14.01 -8.21 -13.40
C LYS A 86 -13.44 -8.18 -14.81
N ALA A 87 -13.65 -7.09 -15.56
CA ALA A 87 -13.08 -6.95 -16.90
C ALA A 87 -11.55 -6.93 -16.85
N GLN A 88 -10.97 -6.26 -15.85
CA GLN A 88 -9.52 -6.24 -15.62
C GLN A 88 -8.99 -7.59 -15.14
N GLU A 89 -9.72 -8.28 -14.26
CA GLU A 89 -9.37 -9.64 -13.80
C GLU A 89 -9.35 -10.62 -14.98
N ALA A 90 -10.38 -10.60 -15.83
CA ALA A 90 -10.48 -11.42 -17.02
C ALA A 90 -9.39 -11.11 -18.05
N GLY A 91 -9.14 -9.82 -18.34
CA GLY A 91 -8.04 -9.40 -19.23
C GLY A 91 -6.67 -9.83 -18.70
N GLY A 92 -6.46 -9.76 -17.39
CA GLY A 92 -5.25 -10.27 -16.74
C GLY A 92 -5.08 -11.79 -16.87
N ALA A 93 -6.17 -12.55 -16.72
CA ALA A 93 -6.14 -14.01 -16.90
C ALA A 93 -5.79 -14.42 -18.35
N VAL A 94 -6.29 -13.69 -19.35
CA VAL A 94 -5.98 -13.91 -20.77
C VAL A 94 -4.50 -13.62 -21.06
N VAL A 95 -3.95 -12.52 -20.54
CA VAL A 95 -2.53 -12.17 -20.70
C VAL A 95 -1.62 -13.21 -20.03
N ASN A 96 -1.95 -13.63 -18.81
CA ASN A 96 -1.16 -14.63 -18.08
C ASN A 96 -1.12 -15.97 -18.84
N LYS A 97 -2.23 -16.39 -19.45
CA LYS A 97 -2.27 -17.62 -20.25
C LYS A 97 -1.56 -17.47 -21.60
N ALA A 98 -1.61 -16.28 -22.21
CA ALA A 98 -0.84 -15.98 -23.41
C ALA A 98 0.68 -16.00 -23.16
N GLN A 99 1.14 -15.65 -21.94
CA GLN A 99 2.55 -15.76 -21.57
C GLN A 99 3.06 -17.20 -21.55
N GLU A 100 2.19 -18.18 -21.29
CA GLU A 100 2.51 -19.60 -21.42
C GLU A 100 2.59 -20.06 -22.89
N ALA A 101 2.08 -19.26 -23.84
CA ALA A 101 1.96 -19.61 -25.26
C ALA A 101 2.94 -18.89 -26.22
N GLY A 102 3.78 -17.96 -25.73
CA GLY A 102 4.86 -17.32 -26.51
C GLY A 102 4.63 -15.83 -26.87
N GLY A 103 5.72 -15.12 -27.24
CA GLY A 103 5.79 -13.65 -27.28
C GLY A 103 4.81 -12.92 -28.19
N ALA A 104 4.59 -13.38 -29.43
CA ALA A 104 3.68 -12.71 -30.37
C ALA A 104 2.20 -12.76 -29.93
N VAL A 105 1.83 -13.79 -29.17
CA VAL A 105 0.49 -13.96 -28.58
C VAL A 105 0.31 -13.03 -27.38
N VAL A 106 1.38 -12.82 -26.60
CA VAL A 106 1.40 -11.93 -25.43
C VAL A 106 1.13 -10.48 -25.82
N ASP A 107 1.77 -9.98 -26.89
CA ASP A 107 1.62 -8.57 -27.29
C ASP A 107 0.19 -8.25 -27.73
N LYS A 108 -0.43 -9.15 -28.50
CA LYS A 108 -1.84 -9.00 -28.91
C LYS A 108 -2.81 -9.24 -27.75
N ALA A 109 -2.51 -10.16 -26.83
CA ALA A 109 -3.31 -10.35 -25.62
C ALA A 109 -3.28 -9.11 -24.72
N HIS A 110 -2.12 -8.45 -24.61
CA HIS A 110 -1.99 -7.18 -23.91
C HIS A 110 -2.80 -6.07 -24.56
N GLU A 111 -2.79 -6.00 -25.90
CA GLU A 111 -3.61 -5.04 -26.65
C GLU A 111 -5.11 -5.30 -26.46
N ALA A 112 -5.55 -6.56 -26.54
CA ALA A 112 -6.94 -6.97 -26.34
C ALA A 112 -7.42 -6.68 -24.90
N ALA A 113 -6.63 -7.03 -23.89
CA ALA A 113 -6.93 -6.71 -22.49
C ALA A 113 -7.02 -5.19 -22.25
N SER A 114 -6.18 -4.41 -22.93
CA SER A 114 -6.23 -2.95 -22.89
C SER A 114 -7.50 -2.39 -23.54
N LYS A 115 -7.93 -2.93 -24.69
CA LYS A 115 -9.18 -2.54 -25.36
C LYS A 115 -10.40 -2.88 -24.50
N PHE A 116 -10.41 -4.07 -23.90
CA PHE A 116 -11.47 -4.52 -23.01
C PHE A 116 -11.62 -3.64 -21.76
N ALA A 117 -10.50 -3.34 -21.09
CA ALA A 117 -10.48 -2.41 -19.95
C ALA A 117 -10.89 -0.99 -20.35
N THR A 118 -10.55 -0.55 -21.56
CA THR A 118 -10.95 0.76 -22.10
C THR A 118 -12.45 0.81 -22.37
N GLY A 119 -13.04 -0.23 -22.95
CA GLY A 119 -14.48 -0.35 -23.19
C GLY A 119 -15.31 -0.35 -21.90
N ALA A 120 -14.88 -1.11 -20.90
CA ALA A 120 -15.53 -1.13 -19.59
C ALA A 120 -15.42 0.22 -18.86
N SER A 121 -14.26 0.90 -18.94
CA SER A 121 -14.08 2.24 -18.37
C SER A 121 -14.97 3.28 -19.05
N LYS A 122 -15.17 3.18 -20.37
CA LYS A 122 -16.08 4.05 -21.13
C LYS A 122 -17.52 3.86 -20.69
N ALA A 123 -17.97 2.60 -20.55
CA ALA A 123 -19.31 2.26 -20.06
C ALA A 123 -19.57 2.80 -18.64
N VAL A 124 -18.61 2.69 -17.72
CA VAL A 124 -18.74 3.25 -16.37
C VAL A 124 -18.64 4.78 -16.36
N GLY A 125 -17.86 5.38 -17.25
CA GLY A 125 -17.83 6.82 -17.48
C GLY A 125 -19.19 7.37 -17.89
N THR A 126 -19.93 6.62 -18.71
CA THR A 126 -21.31 6.94 -19.11
C THR A 126 -22.30 6.89 -17.97
N ILE A 127 -22.14 5.94 -17.05
CA ILE A 127 -22.96 5.85 -15.83
C ILE A 127 -22.62 6.97 -14.82
N ALA A 128 -21.41 7.54 -14.89
CA ALA A 128 -20.93 8.57 -13.96
C ALA A 128 -21.02 10.02 -14.48
N GLY A 129 -21.56 10.26 -15.69
CA GLY A 129 -21.57 11.59 -16.32
C GLY A 129 -20.20 12.07 -16.84
N CYS A 130 -19.19 11.20 -16.84
CA CYS A 130 -17.79 11.44 -17.23
C CYS A 130 -17.49 10.85 -18.62
N ASN A 131 -18.15 11.37 -19.65
CA ASN A 131 -18.10 10.81 -21.02
C ASN A 131 -17.01 11.39 -21.93
N VAL A 132 -16.50 12.57 -21.59
CA VAL A 132 -15.55 13.29 -22.43
C VAL A 132 -14.14 12.94 -21.98
N LEU A 133 -13.38 12.27 -22.85
CA LEU A 133 -11.98 11.93 -22.61
C LEU A 133 -11.07 13.05 -23.09
N LEU A 134 -9.89 13.16 -22.46
CA LEU A 134 -8.85 14.11 -22.86
C LEU A 134 -8.40 13.94 -24.30
N ASN A 135 -8.19 12.68 -24.74
CA ASN A 135 -7.59 12.31 -26.02
C ASN A 135 -6.22 12.96 -26.33
N ASP A 136 -5.62 13.63 -25.35
CA ASP A 136 -4.30 14.24 -25.39
C ASP A 136 -3.47 13.77 -24.18
N SER A 137 -2.18 13.53 -24.43
CA SER A 137 -1.18 13.23 -23.41
C SER A 137 -0.83 14.43 -22.52
N LEU A 138 -1.21 15.66 -22.90
CA LEU A 138 -0.88 16.91 -22.21
C LEU A 138 0.63 17.13 -22.05
N GLY A 139 1.42 16.61 -23.00
CA GLY A 139 2.89 16.65 -22.99
C GLY A 139 3.55 15.63 -22.05
N LEU A 140 2.79 14.74 -21.42
CA LEU A 140 3.31 13.67 -20.57
C LEU A 140 3.80 12.49 -21.42
N LYS A 141 4.98 11.95 -21.10
CA LYS A 141 5.64 10.91 -21.90
C LYS A 141 5.32 9.50 -21.41
N GLY A 142 5.56 8.51 -22.28
CA GLY A 142 5.56 7.09 -21.93
C GLY A 142 4.20 6.54 -21.49
N LYS A 143 4.22 5.60 -20.54
CA LYS A 143 3.02 4.92 -20.02
C LYS A 143 2.02 5.90 -19.40
N LEU A 144 2.50 6.91 -18.68
CA LEU A 144 1.66 7.93 -18.06
C LEU A 144 0.87 8.72 -19.11
N GLY A 145 1.52 9.25 -20.16
CA GLY A 145 0.83 9.99 -21.22
C GLY A 145 -0.29 9.20 -21.90
N LYS A 146 -0.05 7.92 -22.19
CA LYS A 146 -1.05 7.01 -22.77
C LYS A 146 -2.26 6.80 -21.85
N ILE A 147 -2.04 6.75 -20.53
CA ILE A 147 -3.11 6.62 -19.55
C ILE A 147 -3.89 7.93 -19.41
N ILE A 148 -3.18 9.08 -19.43
CA ILE A 148 -3.77 10.41 -19.30
C ILE A 148 -4.70 10.72 -20.46
N ALA A 149 -4.30 10.43 -21.71
CA ALA A 149 -5.16 10.60 -22.88
C ALA A 149 -6.51 9.86 -22.77
N LYS A 150 -6.56 8.77 -21.99
CA LYS A 150 -7.78 7.99 -21.73
C LYS A 150 -8.53 8.41 -20.46
N THR A 151 -8.18 9.53 -19.85
CA THR A 151 -8.81 10.02 -18.61
C THR A 151 -9.91 11.03 -18.94
N PRO A 152 -11.03 11.04 -18.19
CA PRO A 152 -12.06 12.05 -18.37
C PRO A 152 -11.57 13.47 -18.12
N VAL A 153 -12.06 14.41 -18.91
CA VAL A 153 -11.92 15.86 -18.69
C VAL A 153 -12.94 16.28 -17.62
N CYS A 154 -12.55 17.20 -16.74
CA CYS A 154 -13.49 17.73 -15.76
C CYS A 154 -14.57 18.58 -16.43
N THR A 155 -15.83 18.30 -16.10
CA THR A 155 -17.01 19.03 -16.58
C THR A 155 -17.93 19.33 -15.38
N PRO A 156 -18.97 20.19 -15.51
CA PRO A 156 -19.93 20.42 -14.44
C PRO A 156 -20.60 19.13 -13.91
N THR A 157 -20.72 18.11 -14.77
CA THR A 157 -21.29 16.79 -14.45
C THR A 157 -20.24 15.75 -14.04
N CYS A 158 -18.95 16.04 -14.20
CA CYS A 158 -17.83 15.14 -13.91
C CYS A 158 -16.75 15.88 -13.12
N THR A 159 -16.85 15.84 -11.79
CA THR A 159 -15.96 16.60 -10.88
C THR A 159 -14.98 15.73 -10.09
N THR A 160 -15.17 14.40 -10.08
CA THR A 160 -14.32 13.45 -9.36
C THR A 160 -13.68 12.47 -10.33
N GLY A 161 -12.37 12.26 -10.21
CA GLY A 161 -11.65 11.31 -11.07
C GLY A 161 -11.51 11.80 -12.51
N CYS A 162 -11.47 13.11 -12.70
CA CYS A 162 -11.28 13.80 -13.97
C CYS A 162 -10.01 14.65 -13.93
N ILE A 163 -9.60 15.18 -15.07
CA ILE A 163 -8.47 16.11 -15.20
C ILE A 163 -8.96 17.41 -15.83
N ASP A 164 -8.61 18.53 -15.20
CA ASP A 164 -8.75 19.86 -15.80
C ASP A 164 -7.43 20.22 -16.52
N PRO A 165 -7.41 20.28 -17.86
CA PRO A 165 -6.20 20.59 -18.63
C PRO A 165 -5.61 21.97 -18.34
N ASN A 166 -6.45 22.92 -17.92
CA ASN A 166 -6.07 24.30 -17.68
C ASN A 166 -5.54 24.52 -16.26
N ALA A 167 -5.75 23.54 -15.37
CA ALA A 167 -5.27 23.63 -14.00
C ALA A 167 -3.73 23.56 -13.94
N PRO A 168 -3.10 24.24 -12.96
CA PRO A 168 -1.67 24.17 -12.77
C PRO A 168 -1.17 22.73 -12.59
N ARG A 169 -0.06 22.38 -13.26
CA ARG A 169 0.57 21.05 -13.15
C ARG A 169 1.11 20.77 -11.76
N GLY A 170 0.80 19.60 -11.20
CA GLY A 170 1.28 19.16 -9.89
C GLY A 170 2.03 17.84 -9.95
N TYR A 171 1.68 16.92 -9.05
CA TYR A 171 2.24 15.57 -8.95
C TYR A 171 2.36 14.88 -10.32
N LEU A 172 3.55 14.35 -10.63
CA LEU A 172 3.90 13.74 -11.93
C LEU A 172 3.71 14.64 -13.16
N GLY A 173 3.54 15.95 -12.96
CA GLY A 173 3.26 16.91 -14.03
C GLY A 173 1.81 16.88 -14.51
N ILE A 174 0.90 16.18 -13.81
CA ILE A 174 -0.51 16.08 -14.18
C ILE A 174 -1.22 17.40 -13.79
N PRO A 175 -1.96 18.05 -14.72
CA PRO A 175 -2.80 19.21 -14.42
C PRO A 175 -3.83 18.93 -13.31
N GLY A 176 -3.95 19.85 -12.36
CA GLY A 176 -4.90 19.74 -11.23
C GLY A 176 -4.49 18.71 -10.17
N ALA A 177 -3.35 18.02 -10.32
CA ALA A 177 -2.83 17.13 -9.31
C ALA A 177 -2.29 17.89 -8.08
N PRO A 178 -2.25 17.27 -6.89
CA PRO A 178 -1.70 17.90 -5.70
C PRO A 178 -0.29 18.43 -5.93
N LYS A 179 0.05 19.56 -5.29
CA LYS A 179 1.39 20.14 -5.27
C LYS A 179 1.97 20.03 -3.85
N PRO A 180 2.70 18.95 -3.54
CA PRO A 180 3.31 18.76 -2.25
C PRO A 180 4.27 19.92 -1.93
N ASN A 181 4.16 20.48 -0.72
CA ASN A 181 5.10 21.49 -0.24
C ASN A 181 6.44 20.80 0.08
N PRO A 182 7.56 21.16 -0.58
CA PRO A 182 8.85 20.51 -0.39
C PRO A 182 9.39 20.68 1.04
N ILE A 183 9.10 21.79 1.71
CA ILE A 183 9.52 22.04 3.10
C ILE A 183 8.77 21.09 4.06
N ALA A 184 7.45 20.94 3.88
CA ALA A 184 6.67 19.98 4.64
C ALA A 184 7.13 18.53 4.36
N GLY A 185 7.47 18.23 3.10
CA GLY A 185 8.16 17.01 2.66
C GLY A 185 9.42 16.72 3.46
N LEU A 186 10.32 17.70 3.49
CA LEU A 186 11.59 17.60 4.19
C LEU A 186 11.42 17.36 5.69
N LEU A 187 10.62 18.19 6.36
CA LEU A 187 10.42 18.12 7.81
C LEU A 187 9.76 16.80 8.23
N TRP A 188 8.76 16.35 7.46
CA TRP A 188 8.13 15.05 7.69
C TRP A 188 9.14 13.91 7.51
N ALA A 189 9.94 13.96 6.45
CA ALA A 189 10.94 12.95 6.18
C ALA A 189 12.06 12.89 7.24
N ILE A 190 12.47 14.03 7.81
CA ILE A 190 13.39 14.07 8.98
C ILE A 190 12.78 13.29 10.14
N TRP A 191 11.52 13.59 10.46
CA TRP A 191 10.83 12.90 11.54
C TRP A 191 10.67 11.39 11.28
N VAL A 192 10.30 10.99 10.05
CA VAL A 192 10.21 9.58 9.65
C VAL A 192 11.55 8.88 9.78
N GLY A 193 12.64 9.47 9.27
CA GLY A 193 13.98 8.91 9.35
C GLY A 193 14.45 8.75 10.79
N TRP A 194 14.16 9.73 11.65
CA TRP A 194 14.47 9.67 13.08
C TRP A 194 13.68 8.55 13.77
N ILE A 195 12.35 8.48 13.59
CA ILE A 195 11.51 7.43 14.19
C ILE A 195 11.94 6.04 13.70
N PHE A 196 12.14 5.85 12.40
CA PHE A 196 12.56 4.58 11.83
C PHE A 196 13.88 4.12 12.43
N SER A 197 14.87 5.02 12.49
CA SER A 197 16.18 4.66 12.97
C SER A 197 16.22 4.47 14.48
N THR A 198 15.40 5.16 15.28
CA THR A 198 15.36 5.04 16.75
C THR A 198 14.49 3.89 17.26
N VAL A 199 13.32 3.69 16.66
CA VAL A 199 12.31 2.69 17.09
C VAL A 199 12.38 1.42 16.23
N GLY A 200 13.14 1.45 15.14
CA GLY A 200 13.28 0.35 14.19
C GLY A 200 12.23 0.38 13.08
N ALA A 201 12.00 -0.79 12.49
CA ALA A 201 11.18 -0.97 11.29
C ALA A 201 9.73 -0.44 11.34
N PHE A 202 9.22 -0.05 12.52
CA PHE A 202 7.93 0.64 12.67
C PHE A 202 7.85 1.94 11.89
N GLY A 203 8.93 2.73 11.83
CA GLY A 203 8.94 4.01 11.12
C GLY A 203 8.60 3.88 9.63
N GLY A 204 8.69 2.68 9.06
CA GLY A 204 8.33 2.42 7.67
C GLY A 204 6.84 2.62 7.39
N ILE A 205 5.97 2.45 8.40
CA ILE A 205 4.54 2.80 8.28
C ILE A 205 4.40 4.32 8.12
N MET A 206 5.19 5.10 8.83
CA MET A 206 5.08 6.56 8.86
C MET A 206 5.47 7.22 7.54
N ALA A 207 6.36 6.60 6.76
CA ALA A 207 6.63 7.02 5.38
C ALA A 207 5.34 7.04 4.54
N GLY A 208 4.61 5.92 4.54
CA GLY A 208 3.35 5.80 3.81
C GLY A 208 2.24 6.72 4.33
N VAL A 209 2.23 6.98 5.64
CA VAL A 209 1.31 7.96 6.23
C VAL A 209 1.57 9.34 5.63
N GLY A 210 2.80 9.82 5.48
CA GLY A 210 3.08 11.15 4.89
C GLY A 210 2.42 11.36 3.51
N HIS A 211 2.59 10.40 2.60
CA HIS A 211 2.03 10.48 1.23
C HIS A 211 0.50 10.42 1.19
N ILE A 212 -0.13 9.72 2.13
CA ILE A 212 -1.59 9.69 2.26
C ILE A 212 -2.09 11.01 2.86
N THR A 213 -1.36 11.55 3.83
CA THR A 213 -1.93 12.47 4.81
C THR A 213 -1.53 13.92 4.66
N ILE A 214 -0.28 14.17 4.31
CA ILE A 214 0.27 15.53 4.19
C ILE A 214 0.21 15.98 2.74
N PHE A 215 0.43 15.07 1.80
CA PHE A 215 0.52 15.38 0.38
C PHE A 215 -0.74 15.02 -0.42
N GLY A 216 -1.70 14.32 0.19
CA GLY A 216 -2.98 13.98 -0.44
C GLY A 216 -2.89 13.04 -1.65
N LEU A 217 -1.73 12.43 -1.91
CA LEU A 217 -1.46 11.68 -3.14
C LEU A 217 -2.35 10.44 -3.26
N ALA A 218 -2.60 9.75 -2.14
CA ALA A 218 -3.46 8.57 -2.13
C ALA A 218 -4.95 8.91 -2.35
N ASN A 219 -5.41 10.05 -1.84
CA ASN A 219 -6.78 10.52 -2.07
C ASN A 219 -6.97 10.93 -3.54
N TYR A 220 -5.98 11.61 -4.11
CA TYR A 220 -5.94 11.92 -5.53
C TYR A 220 -5.94 10.65 -6.39
N ALA A 221 -5.08 9.67 -6.10
CA ALA A 221 -5.09 8.39 -6.81
C ALA A 221 -6.47 7.70 -6.73
N LYS A 222 -7.10 7.70 -5.55
CA LYS A 222 -8.40 7.06 -5.30
C LYS A 222 -9.55 7.70 -6.08
N SER A 223 -9.48 8.98 -6.42
CA SER A 223 -10.54 9.65 -7.19
C SER A 223 -10.75 9.00 -8.56
N PHE A 224 -9.69 8.48 -9.17
CA PHE A 224 -9.72 7.79 -10.47
C PHE A 224 -10.17 6.34 -10.39
N LYS A 225 -10.47 5.79 -9.20
CA LYS A 225 -10.78 4.36 -9.05
C LYS A 225 -11.92 3.90 -9.99
N LYS A 226 -12.95 4.74 -10.16
CA LYS A 226 -14.11 4.43 -11.00
C LYS A 226 -13.95 4.89 -12.45
N THR A 227 -13.30 6.04 -12.65
CA THR A 227 -13.26 6.74 -13.95
C THR A 227 -12.06 6.35 -14.81
N ASN A 228 -10.92 6.03 -14.18
CA ASN A 228 -9.73 5.52 -14.85
C ASN A 228 -8.92 4.62 -13.89
N PRO A 229 -9.29 3.34 -13.74
CA PRO A 229 -8.60 2.45 -12.82
C PRO A 229 -7.14 2.18 -13.20
N ALA A 230 -6.77 2.33 -14.48
CA ALA A 230 -5.38 2.24 -14.91
C ALA A 230 -4.54 3.39 -14.31
N LEU A 231 -5.08 4.62 -14.28
CA LEU A 231 -4.45 5.76 -13.62
C LEU A 231 -4.42 5.58 -12.09
N ASN A 232 -5.52 5.11 -11.49
CA ASN A 232 -5.55 4.79 -10.06
C ASN A 232 -4.42 3.82 -9.66
N LYS A 233 -4.28 2.71 -10.41
CA LYS A 233 -3.23 1.71 -10.19
C LYS A 233 -1.84 2.30 -10.38
N PHE A 234 -1.63 3.03 -11.48
CA PHE A 234 -0.35 3.67 -11.77
C PHE A 234 0.10 4.60 -10.65
N LEU A 235 -0.78 5.51 -10.20
CA LEU A 235 -0.49 6.45 -9.11
C LEU A 235 -0.24 5.72 -7.79
N THR A 236 -1.03 4.68 -7.50
CA THR A 236 -0.85 3.86 -6.28
C THR A 236 0.51 3.15 -6.27
N ASP A 237 0.92 2.59 -7.41
CA ASP A 237 2.21 1.93 -7.55
C ASP A 237 3.37 2.93 -7.42
N THR A 238 3.27 4.12 -8.03
CA THR A 238 4.26 5.19 -7.84
C THR A 238 4.40 5.57 -6.36
N ILE A 239 3.30 5.82 -5.65
CA ILE A 239 3.31 6.14 -4.21
C ILE A 239 3.97 5.01 -3.41
N ARG A 240 3.67 3.75 -3.74
CA ARG A 240 4.27 2.59 -3.08
C ARG A 240 5.78 2.55 -3.25
N VAL A 241 6.29 2.72 -4.47
CA VAL A 241 7.73 2.71 -4.77
C VAL A 241 8.43 3.90 -4.12
N SER A 242 7.82 5.08 -4.20
CA SER A 242 8.26 6.28 -3.51
C SER A 242 8.50 6.02 -2.00
N ASN A 243 7.56 5.36 -1.33
CA ASN A 243 7.74 4.97 0.08
C ASN A 243 8.85 3.93 0.29
N MET A 244 9.04 2.99 -0.64
CA MET A 244 10.14 2.02 -0.56
C MET A 244 11.52 2.70 -0.62
N PHE A 245 11.66 3.79 -1.38
CA PHE A 245 12.90 4.58 -1.39
C PHE A 245 13.18 5.25 -0.04
N LEU A 246 12.17 5.89 0.56
CA LEU A 246 12.32 6.54 1.87
C LEU A 246 12.71 5.51 2.95
N VAL A 247 11.98 4.40 2.99
CA VAL A 247 12.24 3.34 3.97
C VAL A 247 13.56 2.63 3.67
N GLY A 248 13.89 2.41 2.40
CA GLY A 248 15.13 1.78 1.96
C GLY A 248 16.37 2.60 2.33
N LEU A 249 16.33 3.92 2.12
CA LEU A 249 17.43 4.80 2.53
C LEU A 249 17.56 4.84 4.05
N SER A 250 16.45 4.95 4.79
CA SER A 250 16.48 4.94 6.25
C SER A 250 17.05 3.62 6.79
N ALA A 251 16.62 2.50 6.20
CA ALA A 251 17.12 1.17 6.52
C ALA A 251 18.61 1.02 6.23
N LEU A 252 19.09 1.50 5.08
CA LEU A 252 20.51 1.49 4.71
C LEU A 252 21.34 2.29 5.70
N VAL A 253 20.96 3.55 5.91
CA VAL A 253 21.67 4.47 6.81
C VAL A 253 21.70 3.90 8.24
N SER A 254 20.56 3.45 8.75
CA SER A 254 20.45 2.87 10.09
C SER A 254 21.29 1.60 10.22
N THR A 255 21.23 0.71 9.23
CA THR A 255 22.03 -0.53 9.21
C THR A 255 23.51 -0.22 9.31
N VAL A 256 24.03 0.71 8.50
CA VAL A 256 25.45 1.10 8.54
C VAL A 256 25.84 1.67 9.91
N ASN A 257 25.01 2.55 10.50
CA ASN A 257 25.32 3.15 11.80
C ASN A 257 25.27 2.12 12.94
N TYR A 258 24.24 1.28 12.99
CA TYR A 258 24.14 0.24 14.02
C TYR A 258 25.19 -0.85 13.83
N TRP A 259 25.60 -1.15 12.60
CA TRP A 259 26.70 -2.07 12.32
C TRP A 259 28.00 -1.54 12.92
N ARG A 260 28.35 -0.28 12.66
CA ARG A 260 29.53 0.38 13.25
C ARG A 260 29.49 0.40 14.78
N MET A 261 28.30 0.53 15.35
CA MET A 261 28.08 0.45 16.80
C MET A 261 28.03 -0.98 17.35
N LYS A 262 28.19 -2.02 16.52
CA LYS A 262 28.06 -3.43 16.91
C LYS A 262 26.70 -3.72 17.57
N ARG A 263 25.61 -3.19 17.02
CA ARG A 263 24.24 -3.29 17.55
C ARG A 263 23.28 -4.01 16.59
N ILE A 264 23.82 -4.89 15.75
CA ILE A 264 23.06 -5.70 14.80
C ILE A 264 23.33 -7.17 15.07
N VAL A 265 22.26 -7.93 15.31
CA VAL A 265 22.30 -9.39 15.35
C VAL A 265 22.10 -9.89 13.92
N TRP A 266 23.16 -9.82 13.11
CA TRP A 266 23.06 -10.09 11.68
C TRP A 266 22.51 -11.49 11.33
N PRO A 267 22.79 -12.58 12.09
CA PRO A 267 22.22 -13.87 11.74
C PRO A 267 20.71 -13.89 11.91
N LEU A 268 20.20 -13.24 12.97
CA LEU A 268 18.76 -13.08 13.19
C LEU A 268 18.11 -12.26 12.08
N ALA A 269 18.76 -11.19 11.65
CA ALA A 269 18.27 -10.36 10.56
C ALA A 269 18.19 -11.13 9.23
N ILE A 270 19.22 -11.91 8.89
CA ILE A 270 19.20 -12.72 7.66
C ILE A 270 18.10 -13.77 7.73
N SER A 271 17.96 -14.49 8.84
CA SER A 271 16.89 -15.48 9.01
C SER A 271 15.51 -14.87 8.80
N LEU A 272 15.23 -13.74 9.47
CA LEU A 272 13.97 -13.01 9.31
C LEU A 272 13.77 -12.49 7.89
N ALA A 273 14.82 -12.00 7.24
CA ALA A 273 14.76 -11.50 5.87
C ALA A 273 14.45 -12.61 4.87
N VAL A 274 15.09 -13.78 4.98
CA VAL A 274 14.81 -14.96 4.14
C VAL A 274 13.34 -15.34 4.25
N GLY A 275 12.83 -15.46 5.48
CA GLY A 275 11.41 -15.71 5.72
C GLY A 275 10.51 -14.65 5.12
N ALA A 276 10.84 -13.37 5.34
CA ALA A 276 10.02 -12.25 4.88
C ALA A 276 9.98 -12.11 3.35
N VAL A 277 11.10 -12.40 2.67
CA VAL A 277 11.17 -12.40 1.19
C VAL A 277 10.39 -13.60 0.64
N GLY A 278 10.59 -14.80 1.20
CA GLY A 278 9.85 -16.00 0.80
C GLY A 278 8.33 -15.83 0.95
N GLY A 279 7.88 -15.28 2.09
CA GLY A 279 6.46 -14.97 2.32
C GLY A 279 5.93 -13.92 1.34
N ALA A 280 6.71 -12.89 1.02
CA ALA A 280 6.28 -11.85 0.09
C ALA A 280 6.11 -12.36 -1.35
N VAL A 281 6.98 -13.28 -1.81
CA VAL A 281 6.88 -13.88 -3.16
C VAL A 281 5.76 -14.91 -3.20
N GLY A 282 5.79 -15.92 -2.33
CA GLY A 282 4.86 -17.05 -2.39
C GLY A 282 3.40 -16.64 -2.15
N ILE A 283 3.15 -15.61 -1.33
CA ILE A 283 1.77 -15.21 -1.00
C ILE A 283 1.22 -14.23 -2.01
N ALA A 284 2.07 -13.38 -2.62
CA ALA A 284 1.64 -12.53 -3.70
C ALA A 284 1.08 -13.34 -4.88
N GLU A 285 1.63 -14.54 -5.12
CA GLU A 285 1.13 -15.49 -6.11
C GLU A 285 -0.18 -16.16 -5.64
N LEU A 286 -0.27 -16.60 -4.39
CA LEU A 286 -1.45 -17.29 -3.86
C LEU A 286 -2.69 -16.39 -3.67
N THR A 287 -2.48 -15.10 -3.41
CA THR A 287 -3.56 -14.14 -3.06
C THR A 287 -3.98 -13.22 -4.20
N ALA A 288 -3.31 -13.28 -5.36
CA ALA A 288 -3.61 -12.44 -6.52
C ALA A 288 -5.10 -12.55 -6.94
N GLY A 289 -5.86 -11.47 -6.72
CA GLY A 289 -7.26 -11.33 -7.15
C GLY A 289 -8.33 -11.93 -6.24
N LYS A 290 -7.97 -12.69 -5.19
CA LYS A 290 -8.94 -13.46 -4.38
C LYS A 290 -9.45 -12.76 -3.12
N ILE A 291 -8.85 -11.63 -2.70
CA ILE A 291 -9.10 -11.04 -1.37
C ILE A 291 -9.36 -9.54 -1.46
N SER A 292 -10.55 -9.14 -1.02
CA SER A 292 -10.94 -7.74 -0.91
C SER A 292 -10.33 -7.11 0.35
N LEU A 293 -9.28 -6.29 0.16
CA LEU A 293 -8.57 -5.57 1.22
C LEU A 293 -9.51 -4.73 2.13
N LYS A 294 -10.66 -4.28 1.63
CA LYS A 294 -11.58 -3.41 2.39
C LYS A 294 -12.14 -4.10 3.64
N ALA A 295 -12.38 -5.42 3.58
CA ALA A 295 -12.91 -6.17 4.72
C ALA A 295 -11.90 -6.29 5.88
N TYR A 296 -10.60 -6.19 5.60
CA TYR A 296 -9.54 -6.48 6.57
C TYR A 296 -8.95 -5.25 7.26
N ILE A 297 -9.24 -4.04 6.76
CA ILE A 297 -8.71 -2.77 7.30
C ILE A 297 -9.08 -2.58 8.77
N GLY A 298 -10.32 -2.91 9.17
CA GLY A 298 -10.77 -2.78 10.56
C GLY A 298 -10.07 -3.77 11.49
N TYR A 299 -10.04 -5.05 11.10
CA TYR A 299 -9.35 -6.11 11.84
C TYR A 299 -7.85 -5.87 11.95
N PHE A 300 -7.23 -5.23 10.96
CA PHE A 300 -5.85 -4.78 11.06
C PHE A 300 -5.66 -3.84 12.26
N GLY A 301 -6.51 -2.82 12.37
CA GLY A 301 -6.43 -1.86 13.48
C GLY A 301 -6.55 -2.55 14.84
N LEU A 302 -7.44 -3.54 14.96
CA LEU A 302 -7.57 -4.37 16.16
C LEU A 302 -6.32 -5.21 16.44
N ALA A 303 -5.71 -5.82 15.41
CA ALA A 303 -4.46 -6.55 15.54
C ALA A 303 -3.30 -5.65 16.00
N VAL A 304 -3.23 -4.41 15.49
CA VAL A 304 -2.26 -3.42 15.95
C VAL A 304 -2.49 -3.06 17.42
N PHE A 305 -3.75 -2.92 17.86
CA PHE A 305 -4.05 -2.72 19.29
C PHE A 305 -3.63 -3.91 20.14
N ALA A 306 -3.83 -5.14 19.68
CA ALA A 306 -3.36 -6.32 20.39
C ALA A 306 -1.83 -6.31 20.55
N VAL A 307 -1.10 -5.96 19.48
CA VAL A 307 0.36 -5.79 19.52
C VAL A 307 0.76 -4.66 20.49
N ALA A 308 0.06 -3.52 20.43
CA ALA A 308 0.32 -2.38 21.31
C ALA A 308 0.08 -2.76 22.79
N GLY A 309 -1.01 -3.46 23.09
CA GLY A 309 -1.33 -3.97 24.43
C GLY A 309 -0.32 -5.00 24.92
N PHE A 310 0.11 -5.91 24.05
CA PHE A 310 1.16 -6.89 24.37
C PHE A 310 2.49 -6.21 24.69
N MET A 311 2.91 -5.25 23.85
CA MET A 311 4.13 -4.49 24.09
C MET A 311 4.03 -3.61 25.34
N TRP A 312 2.87 -3.01 25.61
CA TRP A 312 2.61 -2.26 26.82
C TRP A 312 2.75 -3.14 28.06
N TYR A 313 2.16 -4.34 28.04
CA TYR A 313 2.35 -5.34 29.09
C TYR A 313 3.83 -5.66 29.30
N GLY A 314 4.62 -5.76 28.22
CA GLY A 314 6.07 -5.91 28.25
C GLY A 314 6.84 -4.79 29.00
N THR A 315 6.22 -3.62 29.22
CA THR A 315 6.80 -2.52 30.00
C THR A 315 6.47 -2.57 31.49
N THR A 316 5.52 -3.40 31.92
CA THR A 316 5.17 -3.57 33.33
C THR A 316 6.30 -4.21 34.13
N GLU A 317 6.34 -3.98 35.45
CA GLU A 317 7.35 -4.59 36.32
C GLU A 317 7.31 -6.12 36.29
N ARG A 318 6.11 -6.70 36.29
CA ARG A 318 5.90 -8.16 36.24
C ARG A 318 6.49 -8.79 34.97
N ALA A 319 6.26 -8.19 33.81
CA ALA A 319 6.80 -8.71 32.55
C ALA A 319 8.31 -8.48 32.46
N ARG A 320 8.81 -7.32 32.91
CA ARG A 320 10.25 -7.01 32.94
C ARG A 320 11.03 -7.94 33.87
N ALA A 321 10.44 -8.34 35.01
CA ALA A 321 11.04 -9.31 35.92
C ALA A 321 11.28 -10.68 35.26
N LYS A 322 10.45 -11.06 34.28
CA LYS A 322 10.62 -12.29 33.48
C LYS A 322 11.67 -12.17 32.37
N ARG A 323 12.20 -10.97 32.09
CA ARG A 323 13.17 -10.68 31.01
C ARG A 323 14.52 -10.21 31.57
N LYS A 324 15.06 -10.98 32.53
CA LYS A 324 16.31 -10.64 33.25
C LYS A 324 17.48 -10.34 32.30
N ALA A 325 17.78 -11.24 31.36
CA ALA A 325 18.89 -11.09 30.41
C ALA A 325 18.78 -9.80 29.56
N ALA A 326 17.60 -9.53 28.98
CA ALA A 326 17.38 -8.32 28.19
C ALA A 326 17.54 -7.03 29.02
N ARG A 327 17.05 -7.05 30.27
CA ARG A 327 17.16 -5.92 31.21
C ARG A 327 18.61 -5.69 31.62
N GLU A 328 19.33 -6.75 31.98
CA GLU A 328 20.73 -6.71 32.37
C GLU A 328 21.60 -6.17 31.24
N ALA A 329 21.43 -6.69 30.02
CA ALA A 329 22.17 -6.21 28.86
C ALA A 329 21.86 -4.74 28.53
N ALA A 330 20.60 -4.33 28.67
CA ALA A 330 20.19 -2.93 28.50
C ALA A 330 20.81 -2.00 29.55
N GLN A 331 20.86 -2.42 30.81
CA GLN A 331 21.48 -1.65 31.89
C GLN A 331 22.98 -1.48 31.66
N ARG A 332 23.69 -2.58 31.37
CA ARG A 332 25.14 -2.55 31.06
C ARG A 332 25.46 -1.66 29.86
N PHE A 333 24.64 -1.72 28.80
CA PHE A 333 24.78 -0.84 27.64
C PHE A 333 24.63 0.64 28.02
N GLN A 334 23.59 0.98 28.80
CA GLN A 334 23.33 2.36 29.20
C GLN A 334 24.41 2.91 30.13
N GLU A 335 24.92 2.11 31.06
CA GLU A 335 26.01 2.50 31.94
C GLU A 335 27.30 2.77 31.17
N ALA A 336 27.64 1.91 30.20
CA ALA A 336 28.79 2.14 29.33
C ALA A 336 28.61 3.40 28.47
N ALA A 337 27.42 3.60 27.90
CA ALA A 337 27.10 4.78 27.11
C ALA A 337 27.22 6.09 27.90
N LYS A 338 26.88 6.09 29.20
CA LYS A 338 27.07 7.24 30.10
C LYS A 338 28.53 7.52 30.42
N LYS A 339 29.35 6.48 30.55
CA LYS A 339 30.78 6.57 30.85
C LYS A 339 31.64 6.91 29.63
N GLY A 340 31.04 7.09 28.45
CA GLY A 340 31.78 7.34 27.20
C GLY A 340 32.60 6.14 26.71
N GLY A 341 32.44 4.97 27.32
CA GLY A 341 33.18 3.76 26.96
C GLY A 341 32.61 3.09 25.71
N GLU A 342 33.49 2.59 24.84
CA GLU A 342 33.13 1.68 23.76
C GLU A 342 32.90 0.26 24.31
N GLY A 343 31.71 0.03 24.88
CA GLY A 343 31.38 -1.28 25.43
C GLY A 343 31.27 -2.38 24.37
N GLU A 344 31.44 -3.64 24.81
CA GLU A 344 31.33 -4.83 23.96
C GLU A 344 29.93 -4.95 23.35
N GLY A 345 29.81 -4.64 22.06
CA GLY A 345 28.58 -4.85 21.30
C GLY A 345 28.29 -6.33 21.01
N VAL A 346 27.45 -6.57 20.01
CA VAL A 346 27.04 -7.90 19.57
C VAL A 346 28.27 -8.69 19.10
N LYS A 347 28.51 -9.85 19.72
CA LYS A 347 29.50 -10.86 19.28
C LYS A 347 28.78 -12.18 19.03
N VAL A 348 28.83 -12.69 17.81
CA VAL A 348 28.26 -14.01 17.49
C VAL A 348 29.26 -15.08 17.92
N VAL A 349 28.83 -15.99 18.80
CA VAL A 349 29.66 -17.08 19.35
C VAL A 349 29.48 -18.34 18.51
N LYS A 350 28.23 -18.66 18.16
CA LYS A 350 27.87 -19.84 17.37
C LYS A 350 26.76 -19.47 16.41
N PHE A 351 26.87 -19.91 15.15
CA PHE A 351 25.81 -19.78 14.16
C PHE A 351 25.63 -21.10 13.41
N GLY A 352 24.47 -21.71 13.54
CA GLY A 352 24.03 -22.89 12.80
C GLY A 352 22.56 -22.77 12.40
N LEU A 353 21.98 -23.79 11.76
CA LEU A 353 20.61 -23.72 11.24
C LEU A 353 19.54 -23.69 12.33
N THR A 354 19.73 -24.44 13.42
CA THR A 354 18.74 -24.57 14.51
C THR A 354 19.12 -23.78 15.77
N GLU A 355 20.35 -23.29 15.84
CA GLU A 355 20.86 -22.59 17.01
C GLU A 355 21.84 -21.49 16.61
N CYS A 356 21.60 -20.29 17.13
CA CYS A 356 22.54 -19.20 17.12
C CYS A 356 22.72 -18.68 18.55
N ILE A 357 23.97 -18.52 18.97
CA ILE A 357 24.37 -17.97 20.26
C ILE A 357 25.17 -16.70 20.01
N PHE A 358 24.80 -15.62 20.69
CA PHE A 358 25.55 -14.36 20.63
C PHE A 358 25.55 -13.69 21.99
N THR A 359 26.53 -12.83 22.23
CA THR A 359 26.58 -12.01 23.44
C THR A 359 26.34 -10.55 23.10
N PHE A 360 25.76 -9.80 24.03
CA PHE A 360 25.65 -8.35 23.97
C PHE A 360 25.91 -7.80 25.37
N TYR A 361 26.96 -7.00 25.54
CA TYR A 361 27.39 -6.49 26.85
C TYR A 361 27.59 -7.61 27.89
N GLY A 362 28.24 -8.70 27.47
CA GLY A 362 28.55 -9.85 28.33
C GLY A 362 27.33 -10.67 28.76
N VAL A 363 26.15 -10.43 28.19
CA VAL A 363 24.96 -11.26 28.40
C VAL A 363 24.74 -12.14 27.18
N GLU A 364 24.59 -13.43 27.39
CA GLU A 364 24.33 -14.41 26.33
C GLU A 364 22.85 -14.44 25.92
N PHE A 365 22.63 -14.52 24.61
CA PHE A 365 21.33 -14.69 23.99
C PHE A 365 21.38 -15.85 23.01
N ARG A 366 20.26 -16.59 22.95
CA ARG A 366 20.11 -17.76 22.10
C ARG A 366 18.81 -17.66 21.31
N PHE A 367 18.84 -18.02 20.05
CA PHE A 367 17.63 -18.15 19.23
C PHE A 367 17.77 -19.26 18.20
N ASN A 368 16.64 -19.73 17.67
CA ASN A 368 16.59 -20.69 16.57
C ASN A 368 16.38 -19.95 15.23
N PRO A 369 17.35 -19.98 14.30
CA PRO A 369 17.24 -19.32 13.00
C PRO A 369 16.05 -19.78 12.14
N LEU A 370 15.62 -21.05 12.22
CA LEU A 370 14.42 -21.51 11.50
C LEU A 370 13.15 -20.89 12.07
N VAL A 371 13.04 -20.76 13.38
CA VAL A 371 11.90 -20.08 14.02
C VAL A 371 11.89 -18.60 13.65
N ALA A 372 13.06 -17.98 13.57
CA ALA A 372 13.18 -16.61 13.08
C ALA A 372 12.74 -16.47 11.62
N ALA A 373 13.14 -17.40 10.74
CA ALA A 373 12.69 -17.41 9.35
C ALA A 373 11.17 -17.62 9.24
N LEU A 374 10.60 -18.57 9.99
CA LEU A 374 9.15 -18.76 10.04
C LEU A 374 8.42 -17.51 10.54
N GLY A 375 8.96 -16.85 11.58
CA GLY A 375 8.45 -15.58 12.07
C GLY A 375 8.47 -14.49 10.99
N GLY A 376 9.56 -14.38 10.23
CA GLY A 376 9.67 -13.47 9.09
C GLY A 376 8.63 -13.74 8.01
N LEU A 377 8.40 -15.02 7.69
CA LEU A 377 7.37 -15.45 6.74
C LEU A 377 5.97 -15.07 7.21
N ILE A 378 5.61 -15.40 8.45
CA ILE A 378 4.29 -15.06 9.02
C ILE A 378 4.09 -13.53 9.04
N ILE A 379 5.11 -12.77 9.45
CA ILE A 379 5.05 -11.31 9.45
C ILE A 379 4.83 -10.75 8.04
N ALA A 380 5.53 -11.28 7.03
CA ALA A 380 5.34 -10.86 5.64
C ALA A 380 3.97 -11.27 5.09
N THR A 381 3.49 -12.44 5.46
CA THR A 381 2.14 -12.94 5.13
C THR A 381 1.08 -11.97 5.62
N ILE A 382 1.12 -11.66 6.91
CA ILE A 382 0.25 -10.71 7.58
C ILE A 382 0.34 -9.35 6.86
N ALA A 383 1.55 -8.88 6.55
CA ALA A 383 1.76 -7.64 5.82
C ALA A 383 1.07 -7.57 4.44
N VAL A 384 1.11 -8.66 3.68
CA VAL A 384 0.47 -8.74 2.35
C VAL A 384 -1.05 -8.66 2.49
N PHE A 385 -1.65 -9.45 3.39
CA PHE A 385 -3.09 -9.43 3.63
C PHE A 385 -3.61 -8.05 4.09
N LEU A 386 -2.79 -7.31 4.83
CA LEU A 386 -3.19 -6.03 5.41
C LEU A 386 -2.81 -4.84 4.52
N GLY A 387 -1.99 -5.05 3.48
CA GLY A 387 -1.52 -4.00 2.57
C GLY A 387 -0.60 -2.96 3.22
N ILE A 388 0.03 -3.29 4.35
CA ILE A 388 0.85 -2.37 5.16
C ILE A 388 2.24 -2.96 5.32
N GLY A 389 3.28 -2.13 5.23
CA GLY A 389 4.67 -2.57 5.33
C GLY A 389 4.93 -3.35 6.62
N GLY A 390 5.01 -4.69 6.53
CA GLY A 390 5.12 -5.62 7.68
C GLY A 390 6.31 -5.45 8.61
N GLY A 391 7.22 -4.53 8.31
CA GLY A 391 8.40 -4.28 9.13
C GLY A 391 8.06 -3.94 10.58
N PHE A 392 6.90 -3.31 10.83
CA PHE A 392 6.50 -2.93 12.18
C PHE A 392 6.33 -4.11 13.15
N LEU A 393 5.98 -5.30 12.66
CA LEU A 393 5.85 -6.51 13.48
C LEU A 393 7.19 -7.18 13.79
N LEU A 394 8.27 -6.79 13.11
CA LEU A 394 9.61 -7.30 13.41
C LEU A 394 10.06 -6.88 14.82
N VAL A 395 9.70 -5.66 15.24
CA VAL A 395 10.06 -5.14 16.56
C VAL A 395 9.44 -5.96 17.69
N PRO A 396 8.10 -6.12 17.79
CA PRO A 396 7.48 -6.96 18.84
C PRO A 396 7.98 -8.40 18.76
N PHE A 397 8.15 -8.97 17.57
CA PHE A 397 8.73 -10.32 17.44
C PHE A 397 10.10 -10.42 18.14
N MET A 398 11.03 -9.49 17.87
CA MET A 398 12.34 -9.54 18.50
C MET A 398 12.33 -9.19 19.98
N THR A 399 11.50 -8.22 20.42
CA THR A 399 11.46 -7.81 21.83
C THR A 399 10.72 -8.79 22.73
N ASP A 400 9.77 -9.53 22.17
CA ASP A 400 8.81 -10.32 22.95
C ASP A 400 8.94 -11.82 22.75
N ILE A 401 9.19 -12.28 21.52
CA ILE A 401 9.40 -13.70 21.22
C ILE A 401 10.88 -14.05 21.41
N VAL A 402 11.78 -13.30 20.78
CA VAL A 402 13.23 -13.49 20.91
C VAL A 402 13.78 -12.87 22.22
N LYS A 403 13.01 -11.99 22.87
CA LYS A 403 13.33 -11.34 24.15
C LYS A 403 14.62 -10.51 24.11
N LEU A 404 14.85 -9.77 23.03
CA LEU A 404 16.00 -8.89 22.87
C LEU A 404 15.76 -7.48 23.43
N PRO A 405 16.81 -6.79 23.92
CA PRO A 405 16.72 -5.38 24.28
C PRO A 405 16.52 -4.49 23.04
N MET A 406 15.80 -3.38 23.20
CA MET A 406 15.44 -2.49 22.08
C MET A 406 16.67 -1.88 21.38
N PHE A 407 17.80 -1.80 22.09
CA PHE A 407 19.07 -1.28 21.59
C PHE A 407 19.67 -2.08 20.43
N ILE A 408 19.37 -3.37 20.31
CA ILE A 408 19.81 -4.20 19.16
C ILE A 408 18.65 -4.52 18.21
N VAL A 409 17.40 -4.44 18.68
CA VAL A 409 16.21 -4.64 17.84
C VAL A 409 16.07 -3.57 16.77
N ALA A 410 16.30 -2.29 17.10
CA ALA A 410 16.20 -1.21 16.13
C ALA A 410 17.11 -1.45 14.91
N GLY A 411 18.40 -1.71 15.14
CA GLY A 411 19.37 -2.00 14.06
C GLY A 411 19.13 -3.32 13.35
N THR A 412 18.80 -4.39 14.09
CA THR A 412 18.52 -5.70 13.49
C THR A 412 17.29 -5.64 12.58
N SER A 413 16.21 -4.96 13.02
CA SER A 413 15.01 -4.76 12.21
C SER A 413 15.25 -3.87 10.98
N ALA A 414 16.09 -2.83 11.10
CA ALA A 414 16.49 -2.00 9.96
C ALA A 414 17.21 -2.83 8.89
N PHE A 415 18.07 -3.76 9.30
CA PHE A 415 18.76 -4.63 8.35
C PHE A 415 17.80 -5.60 7.61
N VAL A 416 16.83 -6.19 8.32
CA VAL A 416 15.77 -7.00 7.69
C VAL A 416 15.01 -6.17 6.64
N VAL A 417 14.63 -4.94 7.01
CA VAL A 417 13.90 -4.04 6.10
C VAL A 417 14.76 -3.64 4.91
N LEU A 418 16.07 -3.41 5.08
CA LEU A 418 16.96 -3.08 3.97
C LEU A 418 16.92 -4.14 2.88
N VAL A 419 17.10 -5.42 3.25
CA VAL A 419 17.03 -6.54 2.30
C VAL A 419 15.67 -6.55 1.59
N LYS A 420 14.58 -6.38 2.34
CA LYS A 420 13.23 -6.32 1.78
C LYS A 420 13.03 -5.15 0.82
N MET A 421 13.57 -3.97 1.12
CA MET A 421 13.44 -2.79 0.27
C MET A 421 14.23 -2.93 -1.03
N ILE A 422 15.42 -3.55 -1.00
CA ILE A 422 16.19 -3.86 -2.22
C ILE A 422 15.35 -4.74 -3.16
N VAL A 423 14.81 -5.85 -2.66
CA VAL A 423 13.95 -6.74 -3.47
C VAL A 423 12.71 -6.01 -3.98
N GLY A 424 12.05 -5.22 -3.12
CA GLY A 424 10.87 -4.45 -3.48
C GLY A 424 11.12 -3.41 -4.57
N ILE A 425 12.15 -2.58 -4.43
CA ILE A 425 12.51 -1.54 -5.40
C ILE A 425 12.86 -2.18 -6.75
N THR A 426 13.71 -3.21 -6.77
CA THR A 426 14.06 -3.93 -7.99
C THR A 426 12.82 -4.50 -8.68
N THR A 427 11.93 -5.15 -7.92
CA THR A 427 10.69 -5.73 -8.47
C THR A 427 9.80 -4.68 -9.11
N TYR A 428 9.57 -3.53 -8.47
CA TYR A 428 8.63 -2.54 -9.00
C TYR A 428 9.25 -1.65 -10.10
N MET A 429 10.51 -1.28 -9.97
CA MET A 429 11.15 -0.40 -10.96
C MET A 429 11.67 -1.16 -12.17
N VAL A 430 12.41 -2.26 -11.95
CA VAL A 430 13.05 -2.99 -13.04
C VAL A 430 12.06 -3.93 -13.72
N LEU A 431 11.33 -4.73 -12.93
CA LEU A 431 10.43 -5.75 -13.52
C LEU A 431 9.06 -5.17 -13.93
N LYS A 432 8.53 -4.18 -13.21
CA LYS A 432 7.20 -3.59 -13.49
C LYS A 432 7.23 -2.21 -14.16
N GLY A 433 8.41 -1.60 -14.31
CA GLY A 433 8.59 -0.30 -14.98
C GLY A 433 7.84 0.86 -14.31
N VAL A 434 7.67 0.82 -12.98
CA VAL A 434 6.96 1.86 -12.23
C VAL A 434 7.82 3.12 -12.12
N GLN A 435 7.24 4.27 -12.44
CA GLN A 435 7.92 5.56 -12.40
C GLN A 435 7.86 6.18 -11.00
N VAL A 436 8.88 6.96 -10.65
CA VAL A 436 8.99 7.70 -9.38
C VAL A 436 9.04 9.19 -9.66
N TRP A 437 8.32 9.99 -8.87
CA TRP A 437 8.35 11.45 -8.97
C TRP A 437 9.50 12.04 -8.14
N TRP A 438 10.66 12.21 -8.77
CA TRP A 438 11.90 12.64 -8.12
C TRP A 438 11.88 14.01 -7.42
N PRO A 439 11.11 15.03 -7.85
CA PRO A 439 11.13 16.33 -7.17
C PRO A 439 10.75 16.27 -5.68
N LEU A 440 9.69 15.56 -5.33
CA LEU A 440 9.32 15.34 -3.92
C LEU A 440 10.26 14.34 -3.26
N ILE A 441 10.53 13.22 -3.93
CA ILE A 441 11.28 12.11 -3.33
C ILE A 441 12.73 12.50 -3.05
N GLY A 442 13.37 13.29 -3.91
CA GLY A 442 14.71 13.81 -3.67
C GLY A 442 14.77 14.63 -2.39
N THR A 443 13.82 15.54 -2.18
CA THR A 443 13.73 16.34 -0.94
C THR A 443 13.46 15.47 0.28
N GLU A 444 12.55 14.50 0.18
CA GLU A 444 12.27 13.57 1.28
C GLU A 444 13.48 12.68 1.60
N LEU A 445 14.26 12.24 0.61
CA LEU A 445 15.47 11.43 0.83
C LEU A 445 16.53 12.19 1.64
N ILE A 446 16.68 13.50 1.40
CA ILE A 446 17.56 14.36 2.22
C ILE A 446 17.07 14.36 3.67
N GLY A 447 15.76 14.54 3.89
CA GLY A 447 15.18 14.53 5.22
C GLY A 447 15.37 13.18 5.92
N ILE A 448 15.06 12.08 5.24
CA ILE A 448 15.28 10.72 5.72
C ILE A 448 16.73 10.52 6.14
N PHE A 449 17.69 10.95 5.32
CA PHE A 449 19.11 10.82 5.63
C PHE A 449 19.47 11.52 6.93
N ILE A 450 19.06 12.80 7.09
CA ILE A 450 19.29 13.59 8.31
C ILE A 450 18.68 12.89 9.53
N GLY A 451 17.39 12.54 9.47
CA GLY A 451 16.70 11.85 10.56
C GLY A 451 17.37 10.53 10.94
N SER A 452 17.76 9.74 9.94
CA SER A 452 18.39 8.42 10.12
C SER A 452 19.83 8.50 10.61
N MET A 453 20.52 9.63 10.41
CA MET A 453 21.81 9.93 11.05
C MET A 453 21.65 10.22 12.54
N VAL A 454 20.62 10.98 12.90
CA VAL A 454 20.37 11.45 14.28
C VAL A 454 19.80 10.33 15.15
N GLY A 455 18.91 9.49 14.64
CA GLY A 455 18.20 8.50 15.46
C GLY A 455 19.09 7.47 16.17
N PRO A 456 20.09 6.84 15.52
CA PRO A 456 20.98 5.89 16.19
C PRO A 456 21.85 6.53 17.27
N ARG A 457 22.22 7.80 17.08
CA ARG A 457 23.00 8.61 18.03
C ARG A 457 22.16 9.04 19.23
N THR A 458 20.89 9.36 19.02
CA THR A 458 19.96 9.75 20.10
C THR A 458 19.42 8.54 20.86
N GLN A 459 19.20 7.40 20.20
CA GLN A 459 18.63 6.20 20.81
C GLN A 459 19.41 5.72 22.04
N LYS A 460 20.75 5.79 22.02
CA LYS A 460 21.58 5.31 23.14
C LYS A 460 21.35 6.09 24.45
N TYR A 461 20.81 7.31 24.36
CA TYR A 461 20.49 8.14 25.52
C TYR A 461 19.04 7.97 26.01
N ILE A 462 18.19 7.30 25.23
CA ILE A 462 16.79 7.08 25.56
C ILE A 462 16.66 5.75 26.31
N PRO A 463 16.01 5.70 27.48
CA PRO A 463 15.82 4.45 28.18
C PRO A 463 15.00 3.42 27.38
N ASP A 464 15.36 2.13 27.47
CA ASP A 464 14.70 1.03 26.75
C ASP A 464 13.16 1.05 26.89
N ILE A 465 12.67 1.37 28.09
CA ILE A 465 11.24 1.50 28.37
C ILE A 465 10.56 2.60 27.56
N TRP A 466 11.22 3.76 27.38
CA TRP A 466 10.66 4.89 26.64
C TRP A 466 10.65 4.63 25.14
N LEU A 467 11.64 3.89 24.62
CA LEU A 467 11.62 3.44 23.22
C LEU A 467 10.45 2.49 22.95
N LYS A 468 10.20 1.54 23.88
CA LYS A 468 9.03 0.64 23.80
C LYS A 468 7.72 1.40 23.92
N ARG A 469 7.62 2.37 24.84
CA ARG A 469 6.42 3.20 24.99
C ARG A 469 6.17 4.09 23.78
N LEU A 470 7.23 4.64 23.16
CA LEU A 470 7.11 5.38 21.92
C LEU A 470 6.54 4.51 20.80
N PHE A 471 7.01 3.26 20.65
CA PHE A 471 6.38 2.31 19.74
C PHE A 471 4.90 2.11 20.06
N VAL A 472 4.55 1.86 21.33
CA VAL A 472 3.15 1.62 21.74
C VAL A 472 2.27 2.81 21.41
N LEU A 473 2.70 4.03 21.68
CA LEU A 473 1.95 5.25 21.35
C LEU A 473 1.68 5.36 19.84
N LEU A 474 2.71 5.12 19.02
CA LEU A 474 2.55 5.13 17.57
C LEU A 474 1.64 3.99 17.09
N ALA A 475 1.74 2.81 17.70
CA ALA A 475 0.88 1.68 17.40
C ALA A 475 -0.58 1.96 17.78
N ILE A 476 -0.85 2.62 18.91
CA ILE A 476 -2.20 3.07 19.29
C ILE A 476 -2.74 4.04 18.25
N TYR A 477 -1.95 5.04 17.82
CA TYR A 477 -2.36 5.98 16.78
C TYR A 477 -2.73 5.26 15.46
N VAL A 478 -1.87 4.33 15.01
CA VAL A 478 -2.14 3.50 13.82
C VAL A 478 -3.38 2.62 14.03
N GLY A 479 -3.50 1.97 15.18
CA GLY A 479 -4.63 1.13 15.55
C GLY A 479 -5.96 1.90 15.50
N LEU A 480 -6.02 3.09 16.11
CA LEU A 480 -7.19 3.98 16.10
C LEU A 480 -7.58 4.34 14.66
N ARG A 481 -6.61 4.72 13.85
CA ARG A 481 -6.81 5.11 12.44
C ARG A 481 -7.43 3.99 11.62
N TYR A 482 -6.83 2.79 11.65
CA TYR A 482 -7.27 1.70 10.79
C TYR A 482 -8.56 1.04 11.30
N THR A 483 -8.74 0.95 12.63
CA THR A 483 -9.99 0.45 13.23
C THR A 483 -11.17 1.35 12.86
N SER A 484 -11.05 2.66 13.09
CA SER A 484 -12.11 3.61 12.74
C SER A 484 -12.38 3.64 11.24
N LYS A 485 -11.33 3.70 10.41
CA LYS A 485 -11.50 3.67 8.94
C LYS A 485 -12.16 2.39 8.43
N GLY A 486 -11.87 1.25 9.06
CA GLY A 486 -12.44 -0.04 8.68
C GLY A 486 -13.90 -0.20 9.08
N PHE A 487 -14.24 0.10 10.34
CA PHE A 487 -15.58 -0.13 10.90
C PHE A 487 -16.53 1.06 10.77
N LEU A 488 -16.02 2.30 10.85
CA LEU A 488 -16.81 3.54 10.77
C LEU A 488 -16.78 4.18 9.37
N GLY A 489 -15.97 3.66 8.44
CA GLY A 489 -15.80 4.21 7.09
C GLY A 489 -15.00 5.51 7.01
N ARG A 490 -14.63 6.12 8.15
CA ARG A 490 -13.82 7.34 8.28
C ARG A 490 -12.81 7.20 9.41
N SER A 491 -11.66 7.88 9.30
CA SER A 491 -10.71 7.90 10.40
C SER A 491 -11.18 8.89 11.46
N ILE A 492 -11.06 8.57 12.75
CA ILE A 492 -11.32 9.52 13.86
C ILE A 492 -10.06 10.26 14.31
N VAL A 493 -8.90 9.84 13.81
CA VAL A 493 -7.61 10.49 14.04
C VAL A 493 -7.08 11.04 12.72
N PRO A 494 -6.41 12.20 12.73
CA PRO A 494 -5.94 12.81 11.50
C PRO A 494 -5.05 11.90 10.67
N PRO A 495 -5.12 12.04 9.35
CA PRO A 495 -6.20 12.73 8.62
C PRO A 495 -7.44 11.83 8.54
N TYR A 496 -8.57 12.52 8.55
CA TYR A 496 -9.91 11.96 8.64
C TYR A 496 -10.34 11.18 7.38
#